data_AF-A0A1G3YAJ0-F1
#
_entry.id   AF-A0A1G3YAJ0-F1
#
_cell.length_a   1.000
_cell.length_b   1.000
_cell.length_c   1.000
_cell.angle_alpha   90.00
_cell.angle_beta   90.00
_cell.angle_gamma   90.00
#
_symmetry.space_group_name_H-M   'P 1'
#
loop_
_entity.id
_entity.type
_entity.pdbx_description
1 polymer ?
#
loop_
_entity_poly.entity_id
_entity_poly.type
_entity_poly.pdbx_seq_one_letter_code
_entity_poly.pdbx_strand_id
1 'polypeptide(L)'
;MKFARRFSGLALAASMMFAASAQANESVIRKALTQQFPGAQISSVKSTPYSGLFEVYLDGQLIYIDAKAKYVFAGDVIDLKNRSNLTQARLNQLQAVKWDTLPLNNALKTVKGNGARKLVVFSDVDCPYCRKFEAELDKVDNITVYTFLYPIEGLHPKAVQTSKQIWCAPDRNKAWNDYITRGTVPNNDGKCTNPVDATIALGGKLKVSGTPTIIFANGQRVPGMVPAAQLERLLAANAK
;
A
#
# COMPACT_ATOMS: atom_id res chain seq x y z
N MET A 1 -30.86 51.25 22.14
CA MET A 1 -29.90 51.17 21.01
C MET A 1 -28.72 50.30 21.43
N LYS A 2 -28.12 49.58 20.47
CA LYS A 2 -27.53 48.24 20.62
C LYS A 2 -26.15 48.22 21.29
N PHE A 3 -25.98 47.28 22.23
CA PHE A 3 -24.69 46.88 22.83
C PHE A 3 -23.84 46.11 21.80
N ALA A 4 -22.66 46.64 21.46
CA ALA A 4 -21.67 45.94 20.65
C ALA A 4 -20.78 45.06 21.56
N ARG A 5 -20.87 43.74 21.42
CA ARG A 5 -20.10 42.77 22.21
C ARG A 5 -18.89 42.30 21.39
N ARG A 6 -17.69 42.72 21.82
CA ARG A 6 -16.40 42.23 21.31
C ARG A 6 -16.22 40.76 21.73
N PHE A 7 -16.14 39.83 20.77
CA PHE A 7 -15.97 38.39 21.02
C PHE A 7 -14.92 37.75 20.09
N SER A 8 -13.75 38.37 19.93
CA SER A 8 -12.69 37.84 19.04
C SER A 8 -11.40 37.39 19.73
N GLY A 9 -11.37 37.22 21.05
CA GLY A 9 -10.14 36.87 21.79
C GLY A 9 -10.02 35.41 22.27
N LEU A 10 -11.11 34.62 22.34
CA LEU A 10 -11.11 33.35 23.08
C LEU A 10 -10.82 32.08 22.24
N ALA A 11 -10.82 32.17 20.91
CA ALA A 11 -10.66 30.97 20.07
C ALA A 11 -9.21 30.49 19.94
N LEU A 12 -8.21 31.36 20.15
CA LEU A 12 -6.80 31.01 19.94
C LEU A 12 -6.14 30.29 21.13
N ALA A 13 -6.66 30.47 22.35
CA ALA A 13 -6.08 29.87 23.56
C ALA A 13 -6.47 28.38 23.73
N ALA A 14 -7.65 27.97 23.25
CA ALA A 14 -8.11 26.58 23.35
C ALA A 14 -7.29 25.63 22.46
N SER A 15 -6.81 26.10 21.31
CA SER A 15 -6.00 25.29 20.37
C SER A 15 -4.62 24.94 20.93
N MET A 16 -4.01 25.82 21.73
CA MET A 16 -2.69 25.57 22.32
C MET A 16 -2.71 24.51 23.43
N MET A 17 -3.80 24.41 24.20
CA MET A 17 -3.90 23.42 25.28
C MET A 17 -4.03 21.97 24.78
N PHE A 18 -4.67 21.73 23.64
CA PHE A 18 -4.79 20.39 23.05
C PHE A 18 -3.48 19.86 22.45
N ALA A 19 -2.63 20.75 21.91
CA ALA A 19 -1.33 20.33 21.36
C ALA A 19 -0.35 19.91 22.47
N ALA A 20 -0.37 20.60 23.62
CA ALA A 20 0.49 20.28 24.75
C ALA A 20 0.14 18.94 25.42
N SER A 21 -1.15 18.60 25.52
CA SER A 21 -1.59 17.32 26.11
C SER A 21 -1.18 16.13 25.23
N ALA A 22 -1.38 16.22 23.92
CA ALA A 22 -0.99 15.16 22.98
C ALA A 22 0.51 14.86 23.01
N GLN A 23 1.36 15.89 23.11
CA GLN A 23 2.81 15.74 23.24
C GLN A 23 3.22 15.09 24.57
N ALA A 24 2.58 15.48 25.68
CA ALA A 24 2.82 14.86 26.98
C ALA A 24 2.46 13.36 26.96
N ASN A 25 1.31 13.00 26.36
CA ASN A 25 0.90 11.61 26.22
C ASN A 25 1.85 10.79 25.36
N GLU A 26 2.36 11.33 24.24
CA GLU A 26 3.35 10.64 23.40
C GLU A 26 4.61 10.27 24.20
N SER A 27 5.15 11.20 24.99
CA SER A 27 6.34 10.94 25.80
C SER A 27 6.13 9.83 26.84
N VAL A 28 4.95 9.81 27.48
CA VAL A 28 4.56 8.78 28.45
C VAL A 28 4.47 7.42 27.78
N ILE A 29 3.81 7.37 26.61
CA ILE A 29 3.66 6.14 25.82
C ILE A 29 5.02 5.60 25.38
N ARG A 30 5.89 6.44 24.81
CA ARG A 30 7.24 6.03 24.39
C ARG A 30 8.03 5.46 25.56
N LYS A 31 8.03 6.15 26.70
CA LYS A 31 8.74 5.69 27.91
C LYS A 31 8.23 4.33 28.38
N ALA A 32 6.92 4.16 28.49
CA ALA A 32 6.31 2.91 28.94
C ALA A 32 6.64 1.75 27.98
N LEU A 33 6.55 1.98 26.67
CA LEU A 33 6.84 0.96 25.66
C LEU A 33 8.33 0.58 25.64
N THR A 34 9.25 1.54 25.73
CA THR A 34 10.69 1.24 25.81
C THR A 34 11.05 0.48 27.09
N GLN A 35 10.35 0.75 28.20
CA GLN A 35 10.55 0.02 29.45
C GLN A 35 10.06 -1.43 29.37
N GLN A 36 8.90 -1.69 28.77
CA GLN A 36 8.33 -3.04 28.69
C GLN A 36 8.79 -3.86 27.50
N PHE A 37 9.22 -3.22 26.42
CA PHE A 37 9.78 -3.87 25.24
C PHE A 37 11.16 -3.27 24.92
N PRO A 38 12.19 -3.59 25.74
CA PRO A 38 13.55 -3.13 25.48
C PRO A 38 14.01 -3.58 24.09
N GLY A 39 14.40 -2.62 23.25
CA GLY A 39 14.88 -2.88 21.88
C GLY A 39 13.85 -2.67 20.77
N ALA A 40 12.56 -2.49 21.08
CA ALA A 40 11.54 -2.20 20.07
C ALA A 40 11.78 -0.84 19.38
N GLN A 41 11.69 -0.79 18.05
CA GLN A 41 11.89 0.42 17.26
C GLN A 41 10.57 1.19 17.09
N ILE A 42 10.32 2.15 17.97
CA ILE A 42 9.10 2.98 17.95
C ILE A 42 9.25 4.11 16.91
N SER A 43 8.71 3.87 15.72
CA SER A 43 8.84 4.75 14.56
C SER A 43 7.79 5.86 14.49
N SER A 44 6.61 5.67 15.11
CA SER A 44 5.55 6.69 15.15
C SER A 44 4.67 6.50 16.37
N VAL A 45 4.23 7.60 16.98
CA VAL A 45 3.16 7.64 17.99
C VAL A 45 2.25 8.80 17.60
N LYS A 46 0.95 8.55 17.40
CA LYS A 46 -0.02 9.61 17.05
C LYS A 46 -1.36 9.38 17.72
N SER A 47 -2.05 10.44 18.10
CA SER A 47 -3.42 10.34 18.58
C SER A 47 -4.36 9.93 17.45
N THR A 48 -5.27 9.01 17.71
CA THR A 48 -6.36 8.69 16.80
C THR A 48 -7.53 9.67 17.00
N PRO A 49 -8.38 9.89 15.99
CA PRO A 49 -9.57 10.74 16.13
C PRO A 49 -10.73 10.04 16.87
N TYR A 50 -10.51 8.84 17.42
CA TYR A 50 -11.53 7.99 18.01
C TYR A 50 -11.05 7.37 19.33
N SER A 51 -11.98 7.16 20.26
CA SER A 51 -11.78 6.40 21.50
C SER A 51 -10.63 6.86 22.42
N GLY A 52 -10.07 8.06 22.20
CA GLY A 52 -8.96 8.60 23.00
C GLY A 52 -7.68 7.75 22.93
N LEU A 53 -7.52 6.96 21.86
CA LEU A 53 -6.38 6.08 21.68
C LEU A 53 -5.24 6.79 20.96
N PHE A 54 -4.06 6.20 21.06
CA PHE A 54 -2.90 6.51 20.25
C PHE A 54 -2.56 5.30 19.40
N GLU A 55 -2.30 5.53 18.11
CA GLU A 55 -1.66 4.55 17.26
C GLU A 55 -0.15 4.60 17.48
N VAL A 56 0.48 3.43 17.58
CA VAL A 56 1.93 3.30 17.71
C VAL A 56 2.43 2.35 16.64
N TYR A 57 3.36 2.85 15.82
CA TYR A 57 4.06 2.03 14.84
C TYR A 57 5.39 1.58 15.43
N LEU A 58 5.51 0.30 15.74
CA LEU A 58 6.72 -0.32 16.25
C LEU A 58 7.03 -1.61 15.49
N ASP A 59 8.30 -1.81 15.13
CA ASP A 59 8.80 -3.03 14.48
C ASP A 59 7.98 -3.51 13.27
N GLY A 60 7.34 -2.58 12.57
CA GLY A 60 6.51 -2.88 11.40
C GLY A 60 5.04 -3.20 11.69
N GLN A 61 4.62 -3.17 12.96
CA GLN A 61 3.24 -3.38 13.42
C GLN A 61 2.62 -2.07 13.89
N LEU A 62 1.32 -1.93 13.67
CA LEU A 62 0.52 -0.83 14.21
C LEU A 62 -0.33 -1.38 15.37
N ILE A 63 -0.07 -0.88 16.57
CA ILE A 63 -0.87 -1.19 17.76
C ILE A 63 -1.59 0.07 18.23
N TYR A 64 -2.53 -0.11 19.14
CA TYR A 64 -3.22 0.99 19.81
C TYR A 64 -2.96 0.95 21.30
N ILE A 65 -2.85 2.12 21.91
CA ILE A 65 -2.60 2.27 23.35
C ILE A 65 -3.40 3.43 23.91
N ASP A 66 -3.86 3.33 25.16
CA ASP A 66 -4.51 4.45 25.83
C ASP A 66 -3.51 5.55 26.22
N ALA A 67 -4.02 6.77 26.44
CA ALA A 67 -3.21 7.95 26.74
C ALA A 67 -2.33 7.84 28.01
N LYS A 68 -2.64 6.91 28.92
CA LYS A 68 -1.87 6.64 30.16
C LYS A 68 -0.90 5.47 29.99
N ALA A 69 -0.79 4.90 28.80
CA ALA A 69 0.08 3.78 28.47
C ALA A 69 -0.12 2.53 29.36
N LYS A 70 -1.39 2.24 29.72
CA LYS A 70 -1.74 1.17 30.65
C LYS A 70 -2.22 -0.10 29.93
N TYR A 71 -2.90 0.05 28.79
CA TYR A 71 -3.49 -1.04 28.03
C TYR A 71 -3.09 -0.94 26.57
N VAL A 72 -2.61 -2.06 26.01
CA VAL A 72 -2.33 -2.22 24.59
C VAL A 72 -3.46 -3.02 23.95
N PHE A 73 -3.91 -2.54 22.79
CA PHE A 73 -4.89 -3.21 21.94
C PHE A 73 -4.19 -3.59 20.64
N ALA A 74 -4.22 -4.89 20.33
CA ALA A 74 -3.71 -5.43 19.09
C ALA A 74 -4.87 -5.86 18.19
N GLY A 75 -4.88 -5.39 16.95
CA GLY A 75 -5.92 -5.70 15.98
C GLY A 75 -6.27 -4.53 15.08
N ASP A 76 -7.36 -4.69 14.33
CA ASP A 76 -7.80 -3.71 13.35
C ASP A 76 -8.93 -2.82 13.87
N VAL A 77 -8.86 -1.54 13.51
CA VAL A 77 -9.96 -0.59 13.69
C VAL A 77 -10.72 -0.51 12.38
N ILE A 78 -11.96 -1.00 12.39
CA ILE A 78 -12.88 -0.95 11.25
C ILE A 78 -13.86 0.20 11.44
N ASP A 79 -13.86 1.13 10.49
CA ASP A 79 -14.92 2.13 10.38
C ASP A 79 -16.18 1.44 9.82
N LEU A 80 -17.19 1.25 10.66
CA LEU A 80 -18.44 0.60 10.27
C LEU A 80 -19.28 1.43 9.30
N LYS A 81 -19.16 2.75 9.34
CA LYS A 81 -19.92 3.66 8.46
C LYS A 81 -19.43 3.52 7.03
N ASN A 82 -18.11 3.56 6.85
CA ASN A 82 -17.48 3.48 5.53
C ASN A 82 -17.05 2.05 5.14
N ARG A 83 -17.21 1.09 6.05
CA ARG A 83 -16.76 -0.31 5.92
C ARG A 83 -15.29 -0.43 5.54
N SER A 84 -14.45 0.42 6.12
CA SER A 84 -13.03 0.51 5.79
C SER A 84 -12.14 0.15 6.98
N ASN A 85 -11.05 -0.57 6.72
CA ASN A 85 -10.04 -0.89 7.72
C ASN A 85 -9.04 0.28 7.85
N LEU A 86 -9.14 1.03 8.95
CA LEU A 86 -8.32 2.21 9.22
C LEU A 86 -6.88 1.84 9.58
N THR A 87 -6.69 0.74 10.31
CA THR A 87 -5.36 0.20 10.65
C THR A 87 -4.57 -0.12 9.39
N GLN A 88 -5.19 -0.84 8.45
CA GLN A 88 -4.54 -1.21 7.20
C GLN A 88 -4.25 0.02 6.33
N ALA A 89 -5.18 0.98 6.25
CA ALA A 89 -4.96 2.22 5.52
C ALA A 89 -3.76 3.00 6.09
N ARG A 90 -3.63 3.03 7.42
CA ARG A 90 -2.52 3.70 8.08
C ARG A 90 -1.19 2.97 7.90
N LEU A 91 -1.18 1.65 8.05
CA LEU A 91 -0.01 0.82 7.74
C LEU A 91 0.49 1.05 6.32
N ASN A 92 -0.42 1.13 5.35
CA ASN A 92 -0.08 1.39 3.96
C ASN A 92 0.59 2.76 3.75
N GLN A 93 0.18 3.79 4.50
CA GLN A 93 0.83 5.10 4.48
C GLN A 93 2.21 5.07 5.13
N LEU A 94 2.33 4.44 6.30
CA LEU A 94 3.59 4.32 7.04
C LEU A 94 4.63 3.48 6.27
N GLN A 95 4.17 2.56 5.44
CA GLN A 95 4.97 1.71 4.57
C GLN A 95 5.01 2.19 3.12
N ALA A 96 4.74 3.47 2.87
CA ALA A 96 4.82 4.04 1.52
C ALA A 96 6.21 3.77 0.90
N VAL A 97 6.20 3.32 -0.34
CA VAL A 97 7.42 2.91 -1.04
C VAL A 97 8.05 4.11 -1.72
N LYS A 98 9.35 4.32 -1.53
CA LYS A 98 10.08 5.34 -2.29
C LYS A 98 10.11 4.93 -3.76
N TRP A 99 9.31 5.58 -4.59
CA TRP A 99 9.13 5.24 -6.00
C TRP A 99 10.45 5.10 -6.76
N ASP A 100 11.37 6.03 -6.53
CA ASP A 100 12.65 6.09 -7.25
C ASP A 100 13.62 4.95 -6.88
N THR A 101 13.27 4.13 -5.87
CA THR A 101 14.00 2.91 -5.50
C THR A 101 13.49 1.65 -6.20
N LEU A 102 12.38 1.74 -6.96
CA LEU A 102 11.82 0.60 -7.67
C LEU A 102 12.62 0.32 -8.94
N PRO A 103 13.09 -0.92 -9.17
CA PRO A 103 13.82 -1.29 -10.38
C PRO A 103 12.83 -1.52 -11.53
N LEU A 104 12.27 -0.44 -12.09
CA LEU A 104 11.18 -0.51 -13.08
C LEU A 104 11.54 -1.29 -14.36
N ASN A 105 12.83 -1.47 -14.66
CA ASN A 105 13.29 -2.32 -15.77
C ASN A 105 13.04 -3.82 -15.55
N ASN A 106 12.74 -4.23 -14.31
CA ASN A 106 12.38 -5.60 -13.96
C ASN A 106 10.88 -5.87 -14.08
N ALA A 107 10.11 -4.92 -14.63
CA ALA A 107 8.67 -5.03 -14.80
C ALA A 107 8.28 -5.09 -16.28
N LEU A 108 7.12 -5.69 -16.55
CA LEU A 108 6.43 -5.53 -17.82
C LEU A 108 5.85 -4.12 -17.86
N LYS A 109 6.19 -3.34 -18.89
CA LYS A 109 5.73 -1.96 -19.03
C LYS A 109 4.64 -1.88 -20.10
N THR A 110 3.44 -1.46 -19.70
CA THR A 110 2.32 -1.17 -20.61
C THR A 110 2.00 0.30 -20.54
N VAL A 111 1.78 0.93 -21.69
CA VAL A 111 1.41 2.35 -21.81
C VAL A 111 0.10 2.48 -22.59
N LYS A 112 -0.86 3.23 -22.04
CA LYS A 112 -2.13 3.59 -22.67
C LYS A 112 -2.25 5.11 -22.75
N GLY A 113 -2.75 5.61 -23.88
CA GLY A 113 -2.77 7.04 -24.16
C GLY A 113 -1.38 7.66 -24.08
N ASN A 114 -1.25 8.83 -23.45
CA ASN A 114 0.05 9.48 -23.26
C ASN A 114 0.84 8.96 -22.03
N GLY A 115 0.25 8.08 -21.22
CA GLY A 115 0.94 7.41 -20.12
C GLY A 115 1.34 8.29 -18.93
N ALA A 116 0.74 9.47 -18.74
CA ALA A 116 1.14 10.43 -17.71
C ALA A 116 1.04 9.88 -16.28
N ARG A 117 0.05 9.03 -16.01
CA ARG A 117 -0.21 8.49 -14.67
C ARG A 117 0.52 7.17 -14.51
N LYS A 118 1.35 7.02 -13.47
CA LYS A 118 2.19 5.83 -13.29
C LYS A 118 1.73 5.02 -12.08
N LEU A 119 1.66 3.71 -12.25
CA LEU A 119 1.51 2.78 -11.13
C LEU A 119 2.37 1.54 -11.34
N VAL A 120 2.67 0.88 -10.22
CA VAL A 120 3.36 -0.40 -10.13
C VAL A 120 2.37 -1.43 -9.61
N VAL A 121 2.39 -2.63 -10.18
CA VAL A 121 1.57 -3.76 -9.73
C VAL A 121 2.48 -4.94 -9.45
N PHE A 122 2.43 -5.48 -8.24
CA PHE A 122 2.90 -6.84 -7.98
C PHE A 122 1.76 -7.79 -8.31
N SER A 123 1.94 -8.61 -9.34
CA SER A 123 0.88 -9.42 -9.93
C SER A 123 1.33 -10.87 -10.11
N ASP A 124 0.45 -11.79 -9.77
CA ASP A 124 0.66 -13.23 -9.93
C ASP A 124 -0.18 -13.72 -11.12
N VAL A 125 0.47 -14.41 -12.07
CA VAL A 125 -0.13 -14.96 -13.29
C VAL A 125 -1.33 -15.88 -13.01
N ASP A 126 -1.33 -16.59 -11.89
CA ASP A 126 -2.37 -17.57 -11.53
C ASP A 126 -3.40 -17.02 -10.54
N CYS A 127 -3.21 -15.79 -10.04
CA CYS A 127 -4.14 -15.18 -9.11
C CYS A 127 -5.43 -14.70 -9.83
N PRO A 128 -6.62 -15.17 -9.42
CA PRO A 128 -7.88 -14.78 -10.06
C PRO A 128 -8.21 -13.29 -9.89
N TYR A 129 -7.77 -12.66 -8.78
CA TYR A 129 -7.93 -11.22 -8.59
C TYR A 129 -7.00 -10.39 -9.48
N CYS A 130 -5.81 -10.91 -9.82
CA CYS A 130 -4.93 -10.29 -10.80
C CYS A 130 -5.59 -10.30 -12.19
N ARG A 131 -6.15 -11.44 -12.61
CA ARG A 131 -6.91 -11.54 -13.87
C ARG A 131 -8.07 -10.54 -13.93
N LYS A 132 -8.84 -10.41 -12.85
CA LYS A 132 -9.91 -9.41 -12.74
C LYS A 132 -9.37 -7.99 -12.84
N PHE A 133 -8.24 -7.71 -12.18
CA PHE A 133 -7.64 -6.37 -12.19
C PHE A 133 -7.14 -5.96 -13.58
N GLU A 134 -6.57 -6.88 -14.35
CA GLU A 134 -6.15 -6.61 -15.75
C GLU A 134 -7.35 -6.17 -16.61
N ALA A 135 -8.52 -6.81 -16.45
CA ALA A 135 -9.76 -6.38 -17.10
C ALA A 135 -10.27 -5.00 -16.64
N GLU A 136 -9.95 -4.58 -15.41
CA GLU A 136 -10.25 -3.23 -14.93
C GLU A 136 -9.23 -2.20 -15.47
N LEU A 137 -7.96 -2.56 -15.61
CA LEU A 137 -6.93 -1.74 -16.26
C LEU A 137 -7.26 -1.47 -17.74
N ASP A 138 -7.99 -2.37 -18.41
CA ASP A 138 -8.51 -2.18 -19.78
C ASP A 138 -9.52 -1.05 -19.92
N LYS A 139 -10.15 -0.65 -18.82
CA LYS A 139 -11.14 0.44 -18.79
C LYS A 139 -10.51 1.79 -18.43
N VAL A 140 -9.21 1.85 -18.19
CA VAL A 140 -8.48 3.05 -17.73
C VAL A 140 -7.47 3.46 -18.80
N ASP A 141 -7.56 4.72 -19.24
CA ASP A 141 -6.65 5.29 -20.25
C ASP A 141 -5.56 6.16 -19.59
N ASN A 142 -4.68 6.79 -20.37
CA ASN A 142 -3.65 7.74 -19.89
C ASN A 142 -2.86 7.20 -18.67
N ILE A 143 -2.32 6.00 -18.81
CA ILE A 143 -1.67 5.28 -17.72
C ILE A 143 -0.47 4.49 -18.21
N THR A 144 0.60 4.52 -17.42
CA THR A 144 1.73 3.60 -17.52
C THR A 144 1.67 2.63 -16.35
N VAL A 145 1.59 1.34 -16.66
CA VAL A 145 1.56 0.25 -15.69
C VAL A 145 2.89 -0.49 -15.75
N TYR A 146 3.54 -0.62 -14.59
CA TYR A 146 4.73 -1.48 -14.40
C TYR A 146 4.32 -2.73 -13.62
N THR A 147 4.12 -3.84 -14.32
CA THR A 147 3.74 -5.11 -13.71
C THR A 147 4.98 -5.93 -13.37
N PHE A 148 5.28 -6.02 -12.06
CA PHE A 148 6.26 -6.95 -11.52
C PHE A 148 5.61 -8.33 -11.40
N LEU A 149 6.16 -9.32 -12.11
CA LEU A 149 5.74 -10.71 -11.98
C LEU A 149 6.11 -11.20 -10.57
N TYR A 150 5.10 -11.47 -9.74
CA TYR A 150 5.25 -11.83 -8.34
C TYR A 150 4.45 -13.10 -8.03
N PRO A 151 4.92 -14.27 -8.51
CA PRO A 151 4.27 -15.54 -8.24
C PRO A 151 4.36 -15.89 -6.75
N ILE A 152 3.22 -16.20 -6.12
CA ILE A 152 3.15 -16.66 -4.73
C ILE A 152 3.30 -18.19 -4.74
N GLU A 153 4.54 -18.66 -4.65
CA GLU A 153 4.90 -20.08 -4.77
C GLU A 153 4.08 -21.02 -3.87
N GLY A 154 3.81 -20.60 -2.64
CA GLY A 154 3.01 -21.39 -1.69
C GLY A 154 1.54 -21.57 -2.08
N LEU A 155 1.02 -20.74 -2.99
CA LEU A 155 -0.36 -20.81 -3.48
C LEU A 155 -0.46 -21.29 -4.93
N HIS A 156 0.51 -20.92 -5.77
CA HIS A 156 0.50 -21.20 -7.21
C HIS A 156 1.83 -21.84 -7.66
N PRO A 157 1.98 -23.18 -7.52
CA PRO A 157 3.25 -23.88 -7.76
C PRO A 157 3.80 -23.76 -9.20
N LYS A 158 2.95 -23.47 -10.19
CA LYS A 158 3.35 -23.31 -11.60
C LYS A 158 3.67 -21.86 -11.98
N ALA A 159 3.26 -20.90 -11.15
CA ALA A 159 3.30 -19.48 -11.50
C ALA A 159 4.72 -18.97 -11.74
N VAL A 160 5.74 -19.52 -11.04
CA VAL A 160 7.15 -19.16 -11.28
C VAL A 160 7.59 -19.52 -12.69
N GLN A 161 7.39 -20.78 -13.09
CA GLN A 161 7.78 -21.25 -14.41
C GLN A 161 7.04 -20.47 -15.50
N THR A 162 5.73 -20.29 -15.36
CA THR A 162 4.92 -19.50 -16.29
C THR A 162 5.41 -18.05 -16.37
N SER A 163 5.71 -17.41 -15.23
CA SER A 163 6.23 -16.04 -15.20
C SER A 163 7.56 -15.93 -15.95
N LYS A 164 8.45 -16.92 -15.78
CA LYS A 164 9.72 -16.99 -16.52
C LYS A 164 9.47 -17.17 -18.02
N GLN A 165 8.53 -18.03 -18.41
CA GLN A 165 8.16 -18.23 -19.82
C GLN A 165 7.55 -16.98 -20.47
N ILE A 166 6.71 -16.25 -19.74
CA ILE A 166 6.15 -14.95 -20.18
C ILE A 166 7.28 -13.94 -20.37
N TRP A 167 8.20 -13.85 -19.42
CA TRP A 167 9.34 -12.95 -19.54
C TRP A 167 10.27 -13.32 -20.71
N CYS A 168 10.42 -14.61 -21.00
CA CYS A 168 11.26 -15.09 -22.10
C CYS A 168 10.57 -15.06 -23.47
N ALA A 169 9.32 -14.64 -23.55
CA ALA A 169 8.64 -14.48 -24.82
C ALA A 169 9.23 -13.30 -25.64
N PRO A 170 9.25 -13.39 -26.98
CA PRO A 170 9.67 -12.28 -27.84
C PRO A 170 8.89 -10.98 -27.59
N ASP A 171 7.57 -11.12 -27.36
CA ASP A 171 6.70 -10.06 -26.87
C ASP A 171 6.12 -10.45 -25.52
N ARG A 172 6.74 -9.93 -24.46
CA ARG A 172 6.39 -10.23 -23.06
C ARG A 172 5.01 -9.72 -22.68
N ASN A 173 4.62 -8.55 -23.21
CA ASN A 173 3.32 -7.94 -22.89
C ASN A 173 2.19 -8.74 -23.56
N LYS A 174 2.39 -9.15 -24.81
CA LYS A 174 1.45 -10.06 -25.47
C LYS A 174 1.36 -11.40 -24.76
N ALA A 175 2.49 -11.99 -24.37
CA ALA A 175 2.50 -13.26 -23.63
C ALA A 175 1.78 -13.18 -22.28
N TRP A 176 1.96 -12.08 -21.54
CA TRP A 176 1.22 -11.80 -20.30
C TRP A 176 -0.28 -11.75 -20.55
N ASN A 177 -0.71 -10.93 -21.53
CA ASN A 177 -2.12 -10.77 -21.86
C ASN A 177 -2.75 -12.09 -22.30
N ASP A 178 -2.08 -12.86 -23.16
CA ASP A 178 -2.56 -14.14 -23.66
C ASP A 178 -2.72 -15.17 -22.52
N TYR A 179 -1.81 -15.17 -21.54
CA TYR A 179 -1.92 -16.06 -20.38
C TYR A 179 -3.04 -15.63 -19.42
N ILE A 180 -3.09 -14.35 -19.05
CA ILE A 180 -4.08 -13.82 -18.11
C ILE A 180 -5.50 -13.96 -18.66
N THR A 181 -5.71 -13.75 -19.96
CA THR A 181 -7.04 -13.77 -20.57
C THR A 181 -7.47 -15.15 -21.04
N ARG A 182 -6.57 -15.94 -21.64
CA ARG A 182 -6.89 -17.21 -22.31
C ARG A 182 -6.15 -18.43 -21.74
N GLY A 183 -5.26 -18.24 -20.78
CA GLY A 183 -4.45 -19.32 -20.23
C GLY A 183 -3.41 -19.87 -21.20
N THR A 184 -3.08 -19.13 -22.26
CA THR A 184 -2.09 -19.59 -23.26
C THR A 184 -0.69 -19.50 -22.68
N VAL A 185 -0.03 -20.65 -22.50
CA VAL A 185 1.35 -20.73 -22.02
C VAL A 185 2.32 -20.46 -23.16
N PRO A 186 3.30 -19.55 -23.01
CA PRO A 186 4.34 -19.34 -24.03
C PRO A 186 5.14 -20.61 -24.30
N ASN A 187 5.34 -20.95 -25.58
CA ASN A 187 6.11 -22.12 -25.99
C ASN A 187 7.63 -21.83 -25.94
N ASN A 188 8.19 -21.82 -24.72
CA ASN A 188 9.63 -21.74 -24.45
C ASN A 188 9.92 -22.38 -23.07
N ASP A 189 11.20 -22.56 -22.73
CA ASP A 189 11.61 -23.22 -21.49
C ASP A 189 11.81 -22.26 -20.29
N GLY A 190 11.65 -20.95 -20.50
CA GLY A 190 11.82 -19.92 -19.47
C GLY A 190 13.27 -19.69 -19.02
N LYS A 191 14.28 -20.23 -19.72
CA LYS A 191 15.70 -20.19 -19.29
C LYS A 191 16.48 -18.96 -19.75
N CYS A 192 15.82 -17.95 -20.33
CA CYS A 192 16.49 -16.68 -20.63
C CYS A 192 16.83 -15.91 -19.33
N THR A 193 17.73 -14.94 -19.43
CA THR A 193 17.94 -13.97 -18.34
C THR A 193 16.63 -13.23 -18.03
N ASN A 194 16.13 -13.40 -16.81
CA ASN A 194 14.86 -12.84 -16.37
C ASN A 194 14.93 -12.37 -14.90
N PRO A 195 14.07 -11.42 -14.48
CA PRO A 195 14.13 -10.84 -13.15
C PRO A 195 13.17 -11.52 -12.15
N VAL A 196 12.51 -12.63 -12.48
CA VAL A 196 11.39 -13.17 -11.67
C VAL A 196 11.80 -13.43 -10.22
N ASP A 197 12.98 -14.01 -9.98
CA ASP A 197 13.46 -14.25 -8.61
C ASP A 197 13.79 -12.92 -7.89
N ALA A 198 14.27 -11.92 -8.61
CA ALA A 198 14.53 -10.58 -8.08
C ALA A 198 13.24 -9.80 -7.77
N THR A 199 12.17 -9.98 -8.56
CA THR A 199 10.87 -9.37 -8.31
C THR A 199 10.16 -10.02 -7.12
N ILE A 200 10.31 -11.34 -6.92
CA ILE A 200 9.90 -12.04 -5.69
C ILE A 200 10.65 -11.48 -4.48
N ALA A 201 11.98 -11.38 -4.55
CA ALA A 201 12.78 -10.82 -3.45
C ALA A 201 12.40 -9.36 -3.13
N LEU A 202 12.13 -8.56 -4.16
CA LEU A 202 11.64 -7.18 -3.99
C LEU A 202 10.30 -7.14 -3.27
N GLY A 203 9.33 -7.98 -3.67
CA GLY A 203 8.01 -8.03 -3.02
C GLY A 203 8.13 -8.42 -1.53
N GLY A 204 8.99 -9.39 -1.21
CA GLY A 204 9.31 -9.76 0.18
C GLY A 204 9.91 -8.58 0.97
N LYS A 205 10.90 -7.88 0.41
CA LYS A 205 11.51 -6.69 1.02
C LYS A 205 10.50 -5.57 1.26
N LEU A 206 9.56 -5.38 0.32
CA LEU A 206 8.50 -4.39 0.42
C LEU A 206 7.31 -4.86 1.27
N LYS A 207 7.33 -6.08 1.81
CA LYS A 207 6.24 -6.70 2.56
C LYS A 207 4.93 -6.76 1.78
N VAL A 208 5.01 -7.15 0.50
CA VAL A 208 3.84 -7.44 -0.33
C VAL A 208 3.25 -8.78 0.12
N SER A 209 2.13 -8.74 0.84
CA SER A 209 1.48 -9.90 1.45
C SER A 209 0.44 -10.58 0.56
N GLY A 210 0.13 -10.02 -0.61
CA GLY A 210 -0.84 -10.59 -1.54
C GLY A 210 -0.87 -9.88 -2.88
N THR A 211 -1.53 -10.49 -3.87
CA THR A 211 -1.65 -9.98 -5.23
C THR A 211 -3.12 -9.80 -5.66
N PRO A 212 -3.44 -8.78 -6.47
CA PRO A 212 -2.52 -7.72 -6.89
C PRO A 212 -2.23 -6.77 -5.72
N THR A 213 -1.02 -6.20 -5.68
CA THR A 213 -0.73 -5.03 -4.82
C THR A 213 -0.30 -3.88 -5.71
N ILE A 214 -1.01 -2.76 -5.59
CA ILE A 214 -0.82 -1.55 -6.40
C ILE A 214 0.03 -0.56 -5.60
N ILE A 215 1.00 0.06 -6.25
CA ILE A 215 1.80 1.17 -5.68
C ILE A 215 1.70 2.35 -6.63
N PHE A 216 1.26 3.50 -6.13
CA PHE A 216 1.12 4.74 -6.89
C PHE A 216 2.44 5.52 -6.93
N ALA A 217 2.52 6.50 -7.84
CA ALA A 217 3.72 7.32 -8.05
C ALA A 217 4.21 8.07 -6.79
N ASN A 218 3.30 8.40 -5.87
CA ASN A 218 3.63 9.01 -4.57
C ASN A 218 4.10 7.99 -3.50
N GLY A 219 4.17 6.70 -3.85
CA GLY A 219 4.59 5.61 -2.97
C GLY A 219 3.46 4.94 -2.19
N GLN A 220 2.24 5.48 -2.21
CA GLN A 220 1.11 4.88 -1.50
C GLN A 220 0.80 3.50 -2.09
N ARG A 221 0.63 2.52 -1.20
CA ARG A 221 0.25 1.15 -1.57
C ARG A 221 -1.24 0.89 -1.34
N VAL A 222 -1.84 0.10 -2.21
CA VAL A 222 -3.22 -0.41 -2.09
C VAL A 222 -3.20 -1.90 -2.39
N PRO A 223 -3.43 -2.76 -1.39
CA PRO A 223 -3.53 -4.19 -1.60
C PRO A 223 -4.89 -4.56 -2.21
N GLY A 224 -4.91 -5.62 -3.01
CA GLY A 224 -6.10 -6.20 -3.62
C GLY A 224 -6.49 -5.57 -4.96
N MET A 225 -7.43 -6.23 -5.62
CA MET A 225 -8.01 -5.75 -6.88
C MET A 225 -8.89 -4.53 -6.61
N VAL A 226 -8.75 -3.51 -7.47
CA VAL A 226 -9.53 -2.28 -7.41
C VAL A 226 -10.33 -2.10 -8.72
N PRO A 227 -11.65 -1.87 -8.66
CA PRO A 227 -12.45 -1.57 -9.84
C PRO A 227 -12.02 -0.27 -10.53
N ALA A 228 -12.18 -0.17 -11.85
CA ALA A 228 -11.70 0.96 -12.66
C ALA A 228 -12.15 2.33 -12.14
N ALA A 229 -13.43 2.45 -11.76
CA ALA A 229 -13.96 3.70 -11.21
C ALA A 229 -13.29 4.13 -9.90
N GLN A 230 -12.89 3.18 -9.06
CA GLN A 230 -12.14 3.46 -7.84
C GLN A 230 -10.66 3.71 -8.15
N LEU A 231 -10.08 2.99 -9.11
CA LEU A 231 -8.71 3.21 -9.56
C LEU A 231 -8.53 4.63 -10.11
N GLU A 232 -9.48 5.14 -10.89
CA GLU A 232 -9.48 6.53 -11.38
C GLU A 232 -9.42 7.55 -10.24
N ARG A 233 -10.23 7.36 -9.18
CA ARG A 233 -10.20 8.21 -7.98
C ARG A 233 -8.86 8.13 -7.26
N LEU A 234 -8.29 6.94 -7.12
CA LEU A 234 -7.00 6.75 -6.48
C LEU A 234 -5.86 7.37 -7.31
N LEU A 235 -5.88 7.23 -8.62
CA LEU A 235 -4.92 7.87 -9.52
C LEU A 235 -4.96 9.38 -9.38
N ALA A 236 -6.14 9.99 -9.32
CA ALA A 236 -6.31 11.41 -9.09
C ALA A 236 -5.79 11.85 -7.70
N ALA A 237 -6.11 11.08 -6.65
CA ALA A 237 -5.70 11.39 -5.29
C ALA A 237 -4.20 11.17 -5.02
N ASN A 238 -3.53 10.37 -5.84
CA ASN A 238 -2.13 9.97 -5.69
C ASN A 238 -1.25 10.46 -6.85
N ALA A 239 -1.70 11.47 -7.59
CA ALA A 239 -0.87 12.17 -8.56
C ALA A 239 0.35 12.78 -7.83
N LYS A 240 1.51 12.72 -8.49
CA LYS A 240 2.75 13.35 -8.00
C LYS A 240 2.71 14.85 -8.22
#